data_AF-A0A7T2S596-F1
#
_entry.id   AF-A0A7T2S596-F1
#
_cell.length_a   1.000
_cell.length_b   1.000
_cell.length_c   1.000
_cell.angle_alpha   90.00
_cell.angle_beta   90.00
_cell.angle_gamma   90.00
#
_symmetry.space_group_name_H-M   'P 1'
#
loop_
_entity.id
_entity.type
_entity.pdbx_description
1 polymer ?
#
loop_
_entity_poly.entity_id
_entity_poly.type
_entity_poly.pdbx_seq_one_letter_code
_entity_poly.pdbx_strand_id
1 'polypeptide(L)'
;MYGPKKRCGCHRDPCDITRHCDQPSQRRPKDSHRVVQDEWAKSQGYAKYNSGDAPSILLNRSPNHAAITTQQNASRDARVGAGNGKWSSTIREEFEYSSKDLKAAGVSEKCRKRALKKSYQYFDEI
;
A
#
# COMPACT_ATOMS: atom_id res chain seq x y z
N MET A 1 23.99 -23.64 -32.50
CA MET A 1 22.58 -23.85 -32.12
C MET A 1 22.25 -22.88 -30.99
N TYR A 2 21.53 -21.79 -31.28
CA TYR A 2 21.05 -20.89 -30.24
C TYR A 2 19.73 -21.42 -29.71
N GLY A 3 19.78 -22.06 -28.53
CA GLY A 3 18.56 -22.46 -27.82
C GLY A 3 17.71 -21.24 -27.46
N PRO A 4 16.37 -21.37 -27.43
CA PRO A 4 15.51 -20.26 -27.08
C PRO A 4 15.85 -19.75 -25.67
N LYS A 5 16.16 -18.45 -25.55
CA LYS A 5 16.34 -17.78 -24.27
C LYS A 5 15.06 -17.98 -23.45
N LYS A 6 15.16 -18.64 -22.30
CA LYS A 6 14.07 -18.76 -21.32
C LYS A 6 13.57 -17.34 -21.03
N ARG A 7 12.36 -17.01 -21.48
CA ARG A 7 11.69 -15.77 -21.08
C ARG A 7 11.57 -15.86 -19.56
N CYS A 8 12.15 -14.91 -18.83
CA CYS A 8 11.90 -14.78 -17.39
C CYS A 8 10.38 -14.72 -17.22
N GLY A 9 9.77 -15.81 -16.73
CA GLY A 9 8.35 -15.83 -16.46
C GLY A 9 8.06 -14.75 -15.43
N CYS A 10 7.27 -13.74 -15.81
CA CYS A 10 6.78 -12.72 -14.90
C CYS A 10 5.88 -13.41 -13.87
N HIS A 11 6.46 -14.00 -12.83
CA HIS A 11 5.69 -14.59 -11.75
C HIS A 11 5.03 -13.43 -11.01
N ARG A 12 3.75 -13.19 -11.31
CA ARG A 12 2.96 -12.20 -10.59
C ARG A 12 3.05 -12.53 -9.11
N ASP A 13 3.30 -11.50 -8.30
CA ASP A 13 3.27 -11.65 -6.86
C ASP A 13 1.95 -12.35 -6.48
N PRO A 14 1.96 -13.42 -5.68
CA PRO A 14 0.74 -14.18 -5.36
C PRO A 14 -0.30 -13.36 -4.59
N CYS A 15 0.07 -12.16 -4.14
CA CYS A 15 -0.79 -11.20 -3.48
C CYS A 15 -1.04 -9.95 -4.33
N ASP A 16 -0.69 -9.96 -5.62
CA ASP A 16 -0.79 -8.84 -6.56
C ASP A 16 -0.10 -7.54 -6.04
N ILE A 17 1.03 -7.70 -5.33
CA ILE A 17 1.84 -6.58 -4.80
C ILE A 17 2.99 -6.24 -5.74
N THR A 18 2.93 -5.08 -6.37
CA THR A 18 4.02 -4.50 -7.20
C THR A 18 4.10 -2.99 -7.01
N ARG A 19 5.13 -2.34 -7.57
CA ARG A 19 5.26 -0.86 -7.57
C ARG A 19 3.99 -0.25 -8.13
N HIS A 20 3.54 0.87 -7.56
CA HIS A 20 2.30 1.51 -8.00
C HIS A 20 2.30 1.88 -9.49
N CYS A 21 3.46 2.29 -10.04
CA CYS A 21 3.64 2.58 -11.47
C CYS A 21 3.58 1.34 -12.37
N ASP A 22 3.91 0.15 -11.84
CA ASP A 22 3.88 -1.12 -12.58
C ASP A 22 2.50 -1.81 -12.54
N GLN A 23 1.55 -1.29 -11.76
CA GLN A 23 0.19 -1.81 -11.71
C GLN A 23 -0.52 -1.52 -13.04
N PRO A 24 -1.33 -2.48 -13.57
CA PRO A 24 -1.92 -2.36 -14.90
C PRO A 24 -2.77 -1.09 -15.06
N SER A 25 -2.68 -0.45 -16.23
CA SER A 25 -3.57 0.64 -16.65
C SER A 25 -4.91 0.07 -17.11
N GLN A 26 -6.03 0.69 -16.69
CA GLN A 26 -7.38 0.10 -16.62
C GLN A 26 -7.48 -1.03 -15.58
N ARG A 27 -7.84 -0.63 -14.36
CA ARG A 27 -7.85 -1.57 -13.22
C ARG A 27 -9.19 -2.26 -13.01
N ARG A 28 -10.27 -1.87 -13.72
CA ARG A 28 -11.62 -2.45 -13.53
C ARG A 28 -11.57 -3.99 -13.63
N PRO A 29 -12.01 -4.75 -12.61
CA PRO A 29 -12.78 -4.33 -11.41
C PRO A 29 -11.96 -4.03 -10.14
N LYS A 30 -10.63 -4.07 -10.19
CA LYS A 30 -9.70 -3.80 -9.10
C LYS A 30 -9.19 -2.35 -9.08
N ASP A 31 -8.50 -1.96 -8.02
CA ASP A 31 -7.70 -0.74 -7.90
C ASP A 31 -6.47 -1.03 -7.02
N SER A 32 -5.37 -0.30 -7.26
CA SER A 32 -4.16 -0.44 -6.46
C SER A 32 -4.25 0.41 -5.21
N HIS A 33 -4.09 -0.20 -4.05
CA HIS A 33 -4.08 0.48 -2.76
C HIS A 33 -2.65 0.56 -2.21
N ARG A 34 -2.19 1.75 -1.84
CA ARG A 34 -0.92 1.93 -1.11
C ARG A 34 -1.15 1.65 0.36
N VAL A 35 -0.22 0.93 0.99
CA VAL A 35 -0.35 0.55 2.41
C VAL A 35 -0.42 1.80 3.29
N VAL A 36 0.48 2.76 3.11
CA VAL A 36 0.44 4.05 3.81
C VAL A 36 -0.19 5.10 2.89
N GLN A 37 -0.96 6.03 3.45
CA GLN A 37 -1.58 7.11 2.67
C GLN A 37 -0.49 7.97 2.01
N ASP A 38 -0.64 8.21 0.70
CA ASP A 38 0.38 8.89 -0.11
C ASP A 38 0.71 10.29 0.40
N GLU A 39 -0.31 11.05 0.78
CA GLU A 39 -0.16 12.42 1.28
C GLU A 39 0.49 12.44 2.67
N TRP A 40 0.18 11.46 3.53
CA TRP A 40 0.91 11.29 4.79
C TRP A 40 2.39 11.01 4.49
N ALA A 41 2.68 10.05 3.60
CA ALA A 41 4.05 9.66 3.28
C ALA A 41 4.89 10.81 2.72
N LYS A 42 4.34 11.60 1.80
CA LYS A 42 4.99 12.81 1.25
C LYS A 42 5.27 13.85 2.33
N SER A 43 4.38 14.00 3.31
CA SER A 43 4.52 15.01 4.36
C SER A 43 5.68 14.74 5.34
N GLN A 44 6.17 13.50 5.42
CA GLN A 44 7.22 13.12 6.36
C GLN A 44 8.65 13.34 5.83
N GLY A 45 8.83 13.49 4.52
CA GLY A 45 10.15 13.79 3.93
C GLY A 45 11.13 12.62 3.81
N TYR A 46 10.66 11.36 3.85
CA TYR A 46 11.52 10.18 3.66
C TYR A 46 12.23 10.17 2.29
N ALA A 47 13.56 10.05 2.29
CA ALA A 47 14.35 10.17 1.06
C ALA A 47 14.09 9.05 0.04
N LYS A 48 13.77 7.84 0.53
CA LYS A 48 13.50 6.66 -0.31
C LYS A 48 12.05 6.58 -0.80
N TYR A 49 11.15 7.43 -0.29
CA TYR A 49 9.74 7.36 -0.65
C TYR A 49 9.45 8.08 -1.97
N ASN A 50 8.82 7.37 -2.89
CA ASN A 50 8.22 7.93 -4.10
C ASN A 50 6.85 7.28 -4.34
N SER A 51 5.81 8.07 -4.60
CA SER A 51 4.44 7.61 -4.84
C SER A 51 4.31 6.57 -5.96
N GLY A 52 5.20 6.64 -6.95
CA GLY A 52 5.24 5.70 -8.08
C GLY A 52 5.89 4.36 -7.72
N ASP A 53 7.02 4.41 -7.02
CA ASP A 53 7.82 3.21 -6.70
C ASP A 53 7.31 2.48 -5.46
N ALA A 54 6.67 3.17 -4.51
CA ALA A 54 6.11 2.55 -3.33
C ALA A 54 5.12 1.44 -3.73
N PRO A 55 5.26 0.23 -3.16
CA PRO A 55 4.46 -0.91 -3.56
C PRO A 55 3.00 -0.70 -3.16
N SER A 56 2.12 -1.24 -3.99
CA SER A 56 0.68 -1.23 -3.79
C SER A 56 0.13 -2.63 -3.98
N ILE A 57 -0.92 -2.94 -3.23
CA ILE A 57 -1.68 -4.19 -3.34
C ILE A 57 -2.87 -3.97 -4.26
N LEU A 58 -3.09 -4.87 -5.22
CA LEU A 58 -4.26 -4.79 -6.10
C LEU A 58 -5.48 -5.42 -5.40
N LEU A 59 -6.51 -4.61 -5.15
CA LEU A 59 -7.72 -5.02 -4.42
C LEU A 59 -8.95 -4.80 -5.27
N ASN A 60 -10.03 -5.55 -5.03
CA ASN A 60 -11.32 -5.25 -5.64
C ASN A 60 -11.75 -3.82 -5.27
N ARG A 61 -12.17 -3.02 -6.26
CA ARG A 61 -12.53 -1.61 -6.10
C ARG A 61 -13.57 -1.44 -4.98
N SER A 62 -14.56 -2.32 -4.97
CA SER A 62 -15.56 -2.43 -3.92
C SER A 62 -15.78 -3.92 -3.60
N PRO A 63 -15.93 -4.28 -2.31
CA PRO A 63 -15.93 -3.40 -1.14
C PRO A 63 -14.53 -3.02 -0.62
N ASN A 64 -13.47 -3.73 -1.04
CA ASN A 64 -12.19 -3.73 -0.33
C ASN A 64 -11.43 -2.39 -0.40
N HIS A 65 -11.14 -1.89 -1.61
CA HIS A 65 -10.35 -0.66 -1.78
C HIS A 65 -11.08 0.57 -1.19
N ALA A 66 -12.39 0.66 -1.43
CA ALA A 66 -13.23 1.73 -0.88
C ALA A 66 -13.24 1.70 0.65
N ALA A 67 -13.45 0.53 1.27
CA ALA A 67 -13.47 0.41 2.72
C ALA A 67 -12.15 0.86 3.37
N ILE A 68 -11.01 0.43 2.84
CA ILE A 68 -9.70 0.83 3.40
C ILE A 68 -9.48 2.34 3.26
N THR A 69 -9.79 2.91 2.08
CA THR A 69 -9.70 4.36 1.87
C THR A 69 -10.54 5.15 2.89
N THR A 70 -11.76 4.68 3.17
CA THR A 70 -12.62 5.29 4.19
C THR A 70 -11.99 5.24 5.57
N GLN A 71 -11.43 4.11 5.98
CA GLN A 71 -10.82 3.94 7.30
C GLN A 71 -9.56 4.80 7.50
N GLN A 72 -8.71 4.91 6.47
CA GLN A 72 -7.55 5.81 6.50
C GLN A 72 -7.98 7.27 6.65
N ASN A 73 -9.03 7.69 5.92
CA ASN A 73 -9.56 9.05 6.04
C ASN A 73 -10.19 9.29 7.42
N ALA A 74 -10.95 8.34 7.97
CA ALA A 74 -11.53 8.45 9.29
C ALA A 74 -10.46 8.59 10.38
N SER A 75 -9.36 7.82 10.29
CA SER A 75 -8.23 7.92 11.22
C SER A 75 -7.56 9.30 11.17
N ARG A 76 -7.40 9.84 9.95
CA ARG A 76 -6.88 11.19 9.73
C ARG A 76 -7.83 12.27 10.28
N ASP A 77 -9.13 12.14 10.05
CA ASP A 77 -10.13 13.09 10.54
C ASP A 77 -10.25 13.07 12.07
N ALA A 78 -10.16 11.89 12.68
CA ALA A 78 -10.14 11.75 14.14
C ALA A 78 -8.93 12.46 14.77
N ARG A 79 -7.74 12.39 14.14
CA ARG A 79 -6.56 13.15 14.59
C ARG A 79 -6.80 14.65 14.56
N VAL A 80 -7.33 15.16 13.44
CA VAL A 80 -7.65 16.58 13.30
C VAL A 80 -8.70 17.02 14.32
N GLY A 81 -9.75 16.22 14.53
CA GLY A 81 -10.80 16.49 15.51
C GLY A 81 -10.30 16.50 16.96
N ALA A 82 -9.23 15.76 17.26
CA ALA A 82 -8.57 15.77 18.56
C ALA A 82 -7.59 16.95 18.76
N GLY A 83 -7.48 17.87 17.80
CA GLY A 83 -6.54 18.98 17.83
C GLY A 83 -5.09 18.59 17.47
N ASN A 84 -4.87 17.35 17.03
CA ASN A 84 -3.56 16.90 16.57
C ASN A 84 -3.33 17.30 15.10
N GLY A 85 -2.05 17.30 14.69
CA GLY A 85 -1.70 17.52 13.28
C GLY A 85 -2.28 16.42 12.38
N LYS A 86 -2.77 16.81 11.19
CA LYS A 86 -3.31 15.88 10.17
C LYS A 86 -2.39 14.67 9.91
N TRP A 87 -1.07 14.92 9.94
CA TRP A 87 0.00 13.97 9.64
C TRP A 87 0.89 13.66 10.86
N SER A 88 0.39 13.86 12.08
CA SER A 88 1.19 13.73 13.31
C SER A 88 1.35 12.28 13.79
N SER A 89 0.76 11.30 13.13
CA SER A 89 1.00 9.88 13.42
C SER A 89 2.42 9.50 13.04
N THR A 90 2.94 8.48 13.69
CA THR A 90 4.22 7.84 13.38
C THR A 90 4.05 6.81 12.26
N ILE A 91 5.14 6.47 11.58
CA ILE A 91 5.15 5.40 10.57
C ILE A 91 4.66 4.05 11.14
N ARG A 92 4.98 3.76 12.40
CA ARG A 92 4.54 2.55 13.09
C ARG A 92 3.02 2.51 13.23
N GLU A 93 2.42 3.62 13.65
CA GLU A 93 0.96 3.74 13.77
C GLU A 93 0.29 3.58 12.42
N GLU A 94 0.81 4.21 11.36
CA GLU A 94 0.26 4.05 10.01
C GLU A 94 0.30 2.59 9.53
N PHE A 95 1.39 1.85 9.80
CA PHE A 95 1.45 0.42 9.50
C PHE A 95 0.47 -0.42 10.34
N GLU A 96 0.27 -0.07 11.61
CA GLU A 96 -0.70 -0.74 12.49
C GLU A 96 -2.15 -0.49 12.03
N TYR A 97 -2.50 0.74 11.65
CA TYR A 97 -3.80 1.09 11.08
C TYR A 97 -4.04 0.35 9.77
N SER A 98 -3.09 0.42 8.83
CA SER A 98 -3.22 -0.26 7.54
C SER A 98 -3.29 -1.77 7.68
N SER A 99 -2.62 -2.36 8.67
CA SER A 99 -2.78 -3.78 8.98
C SER A 99 -4.22 -4.12 9.42
N LYS A 100 -4.82 -3.30 10.29
CA LYS A 100 -6.22 -3.47 10.73
C LYS A 100 -7.18 -3.30 9.57
N ASP A 101 -6.98 -2.29 8.71
CA ASP A 101 -7.87 -1.99 7.60
C ASP A 101 -7.81 -3.08 6.51
N LEU A 102 -6.61 -3.55 6.16
CA LEU A 102 -6.44 -4.69 5.24
C LEU A 102 -7.11 -5.95 5.79
N LYS A 103 -7.02 -6.20 7.10
CA LYS A 103 -7.70 -7.33 7.75
C LYS A 103 -9.23 -7.18 7.65
N ALA A 104 -9.76 -6.02 7.98
CA ALA A 104 -11.20 -5.73 7.90
C ALA A 104 -11.73 -5.85 6.46
N ALA A 105 -10.93 -5.48 5.47
CA ALA A 105 -11.23 -5.64 4.05
C ALA A 105 -11.04 -7.07 3.52
N GLY A 106 -10.80 -8.06 4.39
CA GLY A 106 -10.70 -9.47 4.00
C GLY A 106 -9.39 -9.88 3.32
N VAL A 107 -8.34 -9.05 3.39
CA VAL A 107 -7.02 -9.43 2.87
C VAL A 107 -6.39 -10.49 3.79
N SER A 108 -5.96 -11.60 3.19
CA SER A 108 -5.34 -12.70 3.94
C SER A 108 -4.13 -12.23 4.75
N GLU A 109 -3.88 -12.87 5.90
CA GLU A 109 -2.74 -12.53 6.76
C GLU A 109 -1.40 -12.60 6.00
N LYS A 110 -1.24 -13.62 5.15
CA LYS A 110 -0.07 -13.79 4.28
C LYS A 110 0.15 -12.56 3.39
N CYS A 111 -0.89 -12.11 2.71
CA CYS A 111 -0.79 -10.96 1.80
C CYS A 111 -0.63 -9.64 2.55
N ARG A 112 -1.29 -9.48 3.69
CA ARG A 112 -1.11 -8.32 4.57
C ARG A 112 0.32 -8.20 5.06
N LYS A 113 0.89 -9.25 5.65
CA LYS A 113 2.31 -9.26 6.11
C LYS A 113 3.27 -8.94 4.97
N ARG A 114 3.03 -9.50 3.78
CA ARG A 114 3.84 -9.25 2.60
C ARG A 114 3.74 -7.80 2.10
N ALA A 115 2.54 -7.21 2.09
CA ALA A 115 2.33 -5.82 1.69
C ALA A 115 3.00 -4.84 2.67
N LEU A 116 2.80 -5.05 3.98
CA LEU A 116 3.45 -4.27 5.04
C LEU A 116 4.98 -4.34 4.91
N LYS A 117 5.55 -5.55 4.81
CA LYS A 117 7.01 -5.73 4.69
C LYS A 117 7.60 -5.04 3.46
N LYS A 118 6.95 -5.18 2.29
CA LYS A 118 7.41 -4.53 1.05
C LYS A 118 7.32 -3.01 1.15
N SER A 119 6.23 -2.49 1.72
CA SER A 119 6.05 -1.05 1.90
C SER A 119 7.04 -0.48 2.90
N TYR A 120 7.35 -1.18 3.99
CA TYR A 120 8.28 -0.72 5.04
C TYR A 120 9.65 -0.33 4.49
N GLN A 121 10.16 -1.03 3.47
CA GLN A 121 11.46 -0.76 2.84
C GLN A 121 11.60 0.65 2.24
N TYR A 122 10.49 1.36 2.00
CA TYR A 122 10.48 2.72 1.46
C TYR A 122 10.43 3.81 2.54
N PHE A 123 10.22 3.42 3.79
CA PHE A 123 10.14 4.29 4.96
C PHE A 123 11.26 4.00 5.97
N ASP A 124 11.97 2.88 5.80
CA ASP A 124 13.11 2.51 6.60
C ASP A 124 14.37 3.22 6.08
N GLU A 125 14.84 4.20 6.85
CA GLU A 125 16.13 4.86 6.63
C GLU A 125 17.29 4.17 7.40
N ILE A 126 17.01 3.09 8.13
CA ILE A 126 17.97 2.36 8.97
C ILE A 126 18.60 1.20 8.19
#